data_AF-A0A9N7NS22-F1
#
_entry.id   AF-A0A9N7NS22-F1
#
_cell.length_a   1.000
_cell.length_b   1.000
_cell.length_c   1.000
_cell.angle_alpha   90.00
_cell.angle_beta   90.00
_cell.angle_gamma   90.00
#
_symmetry.space_group_name_H-M   'P 1'
#
loop_
_entity.id
_entity.type
_entity.pdbx_description
1 polymer ?
#
loop_
_entity_poly.entity_id
_entity_poly.type
_entity_poly.pdbx_seq_one_letter_code
_entity_poly.pdbx_strand_id
1 'polypeptide(L)'
;FEGRDVPTQLLHLANSSNYIVYTNVDPNTNALTHIFMAHPDSVSIFWTYYWFVGIDLTYKTNRYKMPLVEMIGMTPCNNNFLIAYALMKDEKEASYDWVLDKLRLLIGYT
;
A
#
# COMPACT_ATOMS: atom_id res chain seq x y z
N PHE A 1 7.25 16.03 19.21
CA PHE A 1 7.77 14.84 18.50
C PHE A 1 7.76 13.64 19.45
N GLU A 2 6.58 13.25 19.94
CA GLU A 2 6.40 12.21 20.96
C GLU A 2 5.65 11.00 20.39
N GLY A 3 6.21 9.81 20.58
CA GLY A 3 5.45 8.58 20.85
C GLY A 3 4.72 7.86 19.72
N ARG A 4 4.43 8.46 18.57
CA ARG A 4 3.76 7.73 17.46
C ARG A 4 4.77 6.86 16.71
N ASP A 5 4.48 5.57 16.59
CA ASP A 5 5.21 4.66 15.71
C ASP A 5 5.09 5.15 14.24
N VAL A 6 6.12 4.91 13.43
CA VAL A 6 6.24 5.42 12.05
C VAL A 6 5.07 4.93 11.17
N PRO A 7 4.62 3.66 11.28
CA PRO A 7 3.43 3.20 10.56
C PRO A 7 2.17 4.00 10.95
N THR A 8 1.96 4.30 12.23
CA THR A 8 0.83 5.13 12.68
C THR A 8 0.96 6.59 12.23
N GLN A 9 2.17 7.15 12.19
CA GLN A 9 2.37 8.49 11.62
C GLN A 9 2.10 8.52 10.12
N LEU A 10 2.54 7.50 9.38
CA LEU A 10 2.25 7.35 7.96
C LEU A 10 0.75 7.26 7.72
N LEU A 11 0.04 6.45 8.50
CA LEU A 11 -1.42 6.34 8.46
C LEU A 11 -2.11 7.69 8.73
N HIS A 12 -1.64 8.41 9.75
CA HIS A 12 -2.17 9.74 10.07
C HIS A 12 -1.99 10.73 8.92
N LEU A 13 -0.81 10.74 8.29
CA LEU A 13 -0.52 11.59 7.14
C LEU A 13 -1.35 11.20 5.91
N ALA A 14 -1.48 9.90 5.64
CA ALA A 14 -2.30 9.39 4.55
C ALA A 14 -3.78 9.83 4.72
N ASN A 15 -4.32 9.70 5.92
CA ASN A 15 -5.68 10.15 6.23
C ASN A 15 -5.83 11.68 6.11
N SER A 16 -4.85 12.47 6.56
CA SER A 16 -4.91 13.94 6.43
C SER A 16 -4.79 14.41 4.98
N SER A 17 -4.15 13.63 4.12
CA SER A 17 -3.91 13.93 2.71
C SER A 17 -4.92 13.24 1.78
N ASN A 18 -6.05 12.76 2.32
CA ASN A 18 -7.15 12.15 1.56
C ASN A 18 -6.74 10.91 0.74
N TYR A 19 -5.80 10.10 1.25
CA TYR A 19 -5.48 8.82 0.64
C TYR A 19 -6.61 7.82 0.89
N ILE A 20 -6.80 6.91 -0.06
CA ILE A 20 -7.55 5.68 0.17
C ILE A 20 -6.66 4.77 1.00
N VAL A 21 -7.12 4.36 2.18
CA VAL A 21 -6.32 3.56 3.11
C VAL A 21 -7.09 2.32 3.57
N TYR A 22 -6.41 1.17 3.52
CA TYR A 22 -6.85 -0.06 4.17
C TYR A 22 -5.83 -0.47 5.22
N THR A 23 -6.31 -0.98 6.35
CA THR A 23 -5.44 -1.45 7.44
C THR A 23 -5.85 -2.84 7.88
N ASN A 24 -4.88 -3.62 8.37
CA ASN A 24 -5.13 -4.89 9.04
C ASN A 24 -4.45 -4.90 10.40
N VAL A 25 -5.16 -5.34 11.44
CA VAL A 25 -4.66 -5.41 12.82
C VAL A 25 -4.70 -6.86 13.31
N ASP A 26 -3.70 -7.24 14.08
CA ASP A 26 -3.71 -8.54 14.74
C ASP A 26 -4.77 -8.54 15.85
N PRO A 27 -5.71 -9.50 15.88
CA PRO A 27 -6.83 -9.47 16.82
C PRO A 27 -6.41 -9.74 18.28
N ASN A 28 -5.25 -10.36 18.51
CA ASN A 28 -4.79 -10.71 19.86
C ASN A 28 -3.95 -9.60 20.46
N THR A 29 -3.11 -8.95 19.64
CA THR A 29 -2.16 -7.93 20.10
C THR A 29 -2.59 -6.50 19.79
N ASN A 30 -3.62 -6.34 18.96
CA ASN A 30 -4.08 -5.06 18.39
C ASN A 30 -2.97 -4.29 17.66
N ALA A 31 -1.90 -4.99 17.25
CA ALA A 31 -0.79 -4.40 16.52
C ALA A 31 -1.14 -4.26 15.04
N LEU A 32 -0.74 -3.13 14.43
CA LEU A 32 -0.90 -2.90 13.01
C LEU A 32 0.01 -3.85 12.22
N THR A 33 -0.60 -4.70 11.40
CA THR A 33 0.11 -5.72 10.62
C THR A 33 0.28 -5.33 9.17
N HIS A 34 -0.72 -4.66 8.60
CA HIS A 34 -0.68 -4.25 7.21
C HIS A 34 -1.28 -2.85 7.04
N ILE A 35 -0.70 -2.08 6.13
CA ILE A 35 -1.25 -0.82 5.64
C ILE A 35 -1.21 -0.90 4.13
N PHE A 36 -2.28 -0.50 3.47
CA PHE A 36 -2.34 -0.26 2.04
C PHE A 36 -2.80 1.17 1.84
N MET A 37 -2.14 1.93 0.99
CA MET A 37 -2.47 3.34 0.76
C MET A 37 -2.29 3.72 -0.71
N ALA A 38 -3.27 4.44 -1.26
CA ALA A 38 -3.25 4.93 -2.64
C ALA A 38 -3.77 6.36 -2.70
N HIS A 39 -3.14 7.20 -3.53
CA HIS A 39 -3.64 8.55 -3.76
C HIS A 39 -4.82 8.50 -4.75
N PRO A 40 -5.94 9.22 -4.53
CA PRO A 40 -7.08 9.20 -5.44
C PRO A 40 -6.73 9.53 -6.89
N ASP A 41 -5.85 10.51 -7.12
CA ASP A 41 -5.39 10.86 -8.48
C ASP A 41 -4.60 9.70 -9.14
N SER A 42 -3.74 9.01 -8.38
CA SER A 42 -3.05 7.81 -8.87
C SER A 42 -4.03 6.71 -9.26
N VAL A 43 -5.08 6.52 -8.47
CA VAL A 43 -6.15 5.56 -8.76
C VAL A 43 -6.91 5.95 -10.02
N SER A 44 -7.19 7.24 -10.21
CA SER A 44 -7.83 7.75 -11.44
C SER A 44 -6.99 7.47 -12.69
N ILE A 45 -5.67 7.65 -12.60
CA ILE A 45 -4.75 7.31 -13.70
C ILE A 45 -4.74 5.79 -13.91
N PHE A 46 -4.70 5.02 -12.83
CA PHE A 46 -4.70 3.56 -12.88
C PHE A 46 -5.94 2.98 -13.55
N TRP A 47 -7.13 3.52 -13.26
CA TRP A 47 -8.37 3.12 -13.95
C TRP A 47 -8.35 3.40 -15.45
N THR A 48 -7.62 4.43 -15.87
CA THR A 48 -7.44 4.73 -17.29
C THR A 48 -6.45 3.77 -17.96
N TYR A 49 -5.45 3.30 -17.21
CA TYR A 49 -4.29 2.53 -17.72
C TYR A 49 -3.95 1.29 -16.86
N TYR A 50 -4.91 0.40 -16.62
CA TYR A 50 -4.78 -0.80 -15.76
C TYR A 50 -3.97 -1.98 -16.35
N TRP A 51 -3.22 -1.77 -17.44
CA TRP A 51 -2.77 -2.85 -18.33
C TRP A 51 -1.50 -3.53 -17.80
N PHE A 52 -0.73 -2.80 -17.00
CA PHE A 52 0.52 -3.23 -16.41
C PHE A 52 0.59 -2.75 -14.96
N VAL A 53 0.96 -3.68 -14.07
CA VAL A 53 1.31 -3.38 -12.69
C VAL A 53 2.68 -4.00 -12.42
N GLY A 54 3.66 -3.16 -12.12
CA GLY A 54 4.93 -3.56 -11.54
C GLY A 54 4.83 -3.54 -10.02
N ILE A 55 5.37 -4.55 -9.36
CA ILE A 55 5.46 -4.62 -7.90
C ILE A 55 6.94 -4.71 -7.54
N ASP A 56 7.44 -3.72 -6.81
CA ASP A 56 8.79 -3.72 -6.26
C ASP A 56 8.76 -3.82 -4.73
N LEU A 57 9.74 -4.53 -4.19
CA LEU A 57 9.83 -4.82 -2.75
C LEU A 57 11.15 -4.30 -2.22
N THR A 58 11.07 -3.26 -1.40
CA THR A 58 12.26 -2.79 -0.68
C THR A 58 12.39 -3.57 0.63
N TYR A 59 13.33 -4.53 0.65
CA TYR A 59 13.51 -5.45 1.77
C TYR A 59 14.00 -4.73 3.03
N LYS A 60 13.19 -4.80 4.09
CA LYS A 60 13.55 -4.58 5.52
C LYS A 60 14.45 -3.37 5.85
N THR A 61 14.24 -2.23 5.22
CA THR A 61 14.95 -0.99 5.55
C THR A 61 14.30 -0.14 6.65
N ASN A 62 13.10 -0.51 7.16
CA ASN A 62 12.49 0.20 8.29
C ASN A 62 12.81 -0.44 9.65
N ARG A 63 12.81 0.36 10.72
CA ARG A 63 13.12 -0.10 12.10
C ARG A 63 12.18 -1.20 12.61
N TYR A 64 11.03 -1.37 11.95
CA TYR A 64 9.99 -2.34 12.30
C TYR A 64 10.13 -3.67 11.54
N LYS A 65 11.14 -3.79 10.66
CA LYS A 65 11.38 -4.96 9.81
C LYS A 65 10.16 -5.34 8.94
N MET A 66 9.31 -4.37 8.63
CA MET A 66 8.15 -4.54 7.75
C MET A 66 8.57 -4.32 6.29
N PRO A 67 8.31 -5.26 5.37
CA PRO A 67 8.50 -5.01 3.94
C PRO A 67 7.65 -3.85 3.45
N LEU A 68 8.23 -2.96 2.66
CA LEU A 68 7.51 -1.92 1.92
C LEU A 68 7.38 -2.37 0.47
N VAL A 69 6.13 -2.52 0.05
CA VAL A 69 5.71 -2.86 -1.30
C VAL A 69 5.35 -1.58 -2.03
N GLU A 70 5.97 -1.37 -3.18
CA GLU A 70 5.62 -0.30 -4.11
C GLU A 70 4.95 -0.90 -5.33
N MET A 71 3.75 -0.43 -5.66
CA MET A 71 3.03 -0.81 -6.86
C MET A 71 3.07 0.34 -7.86
N ILE A 72 3.64 0.09 -9.03
CA ILE A 72 3.77 1.07 -10.11
C ILE A 72 2.94 0.67 -11.32
N GLY A 73 2.33 1.65 -11.96
CA GLY A 73 1.66 1.53 -13.25
C GLY A 73 2.47 2.23 -14.32
N MET A 74 2.11 1.98 -15.58
CA MET A 74 2.72 2.63 -16.73
C MET A 74 1.64 3.25 -17.62
N THR A 75 1.86 4.49 -18.02
CA THR A 75 1.03 5.18 -19.01
C THR A 75 1.44 4.77 -20.44
N PRO A 76 0.57 4.93 -21.45
CA PRO A 76 0.90 4.65 -22.86
C PRO A 76 2.07 5.47 -23.40
N CYS A 77 2.41 6.58 -22.75
CA CYS A 77 3.58 7.40 -23.07
C CYS A 77 4.88 6.92 -22.39
N ASN A 78 4.89 5.68 -21.85
CA ASN A 78 6.02 5.06 -21.18
C ASN A 78 6.48 5.81 -19.90
N ASN A 79 5.57 6.55 -19.26
CA ASN A 79 5.81 7.17 -17.96
C ASN A 79 5.27 6.26 -16.86
N ASN A 80 6.12 5.94 -15.89
CA ASN A 80 5.71 5.22 -14.69
C ASN A 80 5.02 6.17 -13.71
N PHE A 81 4.02 5.66 -13.01
CA PHE A 81 3.37 6.36 -11.91
C PHE A 81 3.16 5.39 -10.75
N LEU A 82 3.16 5.93 -9.53
CA LEU A 82 2.85 5.15 -8.35
C LEU A 82 1.34 4.89 -8.30
N ILE A 83 0.94 3.63 -8.19
CA ILE A 83 -0.45 3.23 -7.94
C ILE A 83 -0.71 3.28 -6.44
N ALA A 84 0.08 2.55 -5.65
CA ALA A 84 -0.15 2.36 -4.23
C ALA A 84 1.13 1.93 -3.50
N TYR A 85 1.14 2.13 -2.20
CA TYR A 85 2.10 1.53 -1.28
C TYR A 85 1.41 0.52 -0.37
N ALA A 86 2.14 -0.52 0.03
CA ALA A 86 1.74 -1.37 1.14
C ALA A 86 2.89 -1.64 2.11
N LEU A 87 2.58 -1.61 3.40
CA LEU A 87 3.44 -2.14 4.45
C LEU A 87 2.87 -3.47 4.91
N MET A 88 3.72 -4.50 5.02
CA MET A 88 3.32 -5.83 5.47
C MET A 88 4.08 -6.24 6.72
N LYS A 89 3.52 -7.17 7.50
CA LYS A 89 4.22 -7.70 8.69
C LYS A 89 5.36 -8.64 8.32
N ASP A 90 5.23 -9.36 7.21
CA ASP A 90 6.17 -10.37 6.72
C ASP A 90 6.01 -10.58 5.21
N GLU A 91 6.92 -11.36 4.61
CA GLU A 91 6.94 -11.69 3.18
C GLU A 91 6.34 -13.08 2.92
N LYS A 92 5.22 -13.39 3.60
CA LYS A 92 4.50 -14.64 3.38
C LYS A 92 3.39 -14.45 2.37
N GLU A 93 3.00 -15.55 1.72
CA GLU A 93 1.91 -15.63 0.75
C GLU A 93 0.64 -14.90 1.23
N ALA A 94 0.18 -15.19 2.45
CA ALA A 94 -1.01 -14.53 3.01
C ALA A 94 -0.91 -12.99 3.13
N SER A 95 0.30 -12.45 3.32
CA SER A 95 0.53 -11.01 3.36
C SER A 95 0.44 -10.40 1.95
N TYR A 96 0.96 -11.10 0.94
CA TYR A 96 0.79 -10.73 -0.46
C TYR A 96 -0.66 -10.84 -0.93
N ASP A 97 -1.36 -11.92 -0.56
CA ASP A 97 -2.78 -12.10 -0.88
C ASP A 97 -3.60 -10.92 -0.37
N TRP A 98 -3.32 -10.46 0.84
CA TRP A 98 -3.99 -9.29 1.41
C TRP A 98 -3.71 -8.02 0.59
N VAL A 99 -2.47 -7.78 0.16
CA VAL A 99 -2.11 -6.61 -0.66
C VAL A 99 -2.77 -6.67 -2.03
N LEU A 100 -2.73 -7.83 -2.69
CA LEU A 100 -3.33 -8.03 -4.01
C LEU A 100 -4.87 -7.94 -3.96
N ASP A 101 -5.49 -8.39 -2.87
CA ASP A 101 -6.91 -8.20 -2.62
C ASP A 101 -7.28 -6.71 -2.51
N LYS A 102 -6.48 -5.89 -1.82
CA LYS A 102 -6.71 -4.43 -1.77
C LYS A 102 -6.49 -3.74 -3.11
N LEU A 103 -5.50 -4.18 -3.88
CA LEU A 103 -5.32 -3.72 -5.26
C LEU A 103 -6.53 -4.09 -6.13
N ARG A 104 -7.09 -5.31 -5.98
CA ARG A 104 -8.30 -5.73 -6.71
C ARG A 104 -9.51 -4.88 -6.34
N LEU A 105 -9.71 -4.60 -5.05
CA LEU A 105 -10.79 -3.73 -4.58
C LEU A 105 -10.68 -2.31 -5.15
N LEU A 106 -9.45 -1.79 -5.30
CA LEU A 106 -9.21 -0.50 -5.94
C LEU A 106 -9.66 -0.48 -7.40
N ILE A 107 -9.54 -1.59 -8.14
CA ILE A 107 -9.94 -1.67 -9.55
C ILE A 107 -11.47 -1.81 -9.70
N GLY A 108 -12.18 -2.17 -8.63
CA GLY A 108 -13.64 -2.33 -8.63
C GLY A 108 -14.13 -3.71 -9.06
N TYR A 109 -13.27 -4.74 -9.07
CA TYR A 109 -13.68 -6.14 -9.29
C TYR A 109 -14.21 -6.76 -7.99
N THR A 110 -15.46 -6.48 -7.63
CA THR A 110 -16.23 -7.26 -6.63
C THR A 110 -16.77 -8.53 -7.25
#